data_AF-A0A2S5AW57-F1
#
_entry.id   AF-A0A2S5AW57-F1
#
_cell.length_a   1.000
_cell.length_b   1.000
_cell.length_c   1.000
_cell.angle_alpha   90.00
_cell.angle_beta   90.00
_cell.angle_gamma   90.00
#
_symmetry.space_group_name_H-M   'P 1'
#
loop_
_entity.id
_entity.type
_entity.pdbx_description
1 polymer ?
#
loop_
_entity_poly.entity_id
_entity_poly.type
_entity_poly.pdbx_seq_one_letter_code
_entity_poly.pdbx_strand_id
1 'polypeptide(L)' 'MQHTINLSRLNINVAKGAMFYWVDSHNAFLTYAKRDKARKQYFLNKAAQCRRQAADLVSLIRLARVIH' A
#
# COMPACT_ATOMS: atom_id res chain seq x y z
N MET A 1 -9.83 -17.89 -4.29
CA MET A 1 -11.03 -17.24 -3.71
C MET A 1 -10.89 -15.75 -3.92
N GLN A 2 -11.72 -15.14 -4.77
CA GLN A 2 -11.82 -13.68 -4.85
C GLN A 2 -12.69 -13.21 -3.69
N HIS A 3 -12.10 -12.54 -2.72
CA HIS A 3 -12.86 -11.85 -1.68
C HIS A 3 -13.41 -10.55 -2.29
N THR A 4 -14.70 -10.50 -2.57
CA THR A 4 -15.37 -9.28 -3.00
C THR A 4 -15.39 -8.30 -1.83
N ILE A 5 -14.67 -7.19 -1.95
CA ILE A 5 -14.68 -6.14 -0.93
C ILE A 5 -16.02 -5.41 -1.03
N ASN A 6 -16.80 -5.42 0.06
CA ASN A 6 -18.03 -4.63 0.13
C ASN A 6 -17.68 -3.15 0.38
N LEU A 7 -17.75 -2.34 -0.68
CA LEU A 7 -17.35 -0.93 -0.66
C LEU A 7 -18.23 -0.06 0.27
N SER A 8 -19.51 -0.40 0.47
CA SER A 8 -20.39 0.38 1.36
C SER A 8 -20.08 0.18 2.85
N ARG A 9 -19.29 -0.85 3.19
CA ARG A 9 -18.82 -1.12 4.55
C ARG A 9 -17.35 -0.75 4.74
N LEU A 10 -16.71 -0.15 3.73
CA LEU A 10 -15.32 0.25 3.82
C LEU A 10 -15.16 1.42 4.80
N ASN A 11 -14.39 1.21 5.87
CA ASN A 11 -13.97 2.32 6.71
C ASN A 11 -12.85 3.12 6.00
N ILE A 12 -13.23 4.25 5.40
CA ILE A 12 -12.33 5.11 4.64
C ILE A 12 -11.15 5.61 5.50
N ASN A 13 -11.36 5.88 6.79
CA ASN A 13 -10.29 6.38 7.67
C ASN A 13 -9.24 5.30 7.95
N VAL A 14 -9.67 4.06 8.17
CA VAL A 14 -8.76 2.91 8.31
C VAL A 14 -7.99 2.67 7.02
N ALA A 15 -8.67 2.72 5.87
CA ALA A 15 -8.01 2.56 4.56
C ALA A 15 -6.95 3.65 4.30
N LYS A 16 -7.24 4.91 4.67
CA LYS A 16 -6.25 6.00 4.60
C LYS A 16 -5.07 5.76 5.54
N GLY A 17 -5.33 5.34 6.78
CA GLY A 17 -4.27 5.00 7.74
C GLY A 17 -3.34 3.92 7.19
N ALA A 18 -3.90 2.82 6.69
CA ALA A 18 -3.15 1.75 6.05
C ALA A 18 -2.34 2.23 4.84
N MET A 19 -2.91 3.12 4.02
CA MET A 19 -2.20 3.72 2.88
C MET A 19 -0.96 4.49 3.33
N PHE A 20 -1.06 5.31 4.39
CA PHE A 20 0.11 6.00 4.96
C PHE A 20 1.19 5.03 5.43
N TYR A 21 0.82 3.96 6.13
CA TYR A 21 1.77 2.92 6.55
C TYR A 21 2.50 2.26 5.36
N TRP A 22 1.80 1.99 4.26
CA TRP A 22 2.43 1.44 3.06
C TRP A 22 3.41 2.43 2.40
N VAL A 23 3.07 3.72 2.36
CA VAL A 23 3.96 4.76 1.84
C VAL A 23 5.21 4.91 2.71
N ASP A 24 5.06 4.90 4.02
CA ASP A 24 6.19 4.99 4.94
C ASP A 24 7.12 3.76 4.83
N SER A 25 6.53 2.57 4.79
CA SER A 25 7.26 1.30 4.58
C SER A 25 8.02 1.29 3.25
N HIS A 26 7.44 1.85 2.18
CA HIS A 26 8.12 2.01 0.89
C HIS A 26 9.40 2.83 1.04
N ASN A 27 9.35 3.96 1.72
CA ASN A 27 10.50 4.83 1.95
C ASN A 27 11.57 4.17 2.82
N ALA A 28 11.14 3.43 3.86
CA ALA A 28 12.05 2.64 4.69
C ALA A 28 12.80 1.58 3.86
N PHE A 29 12.10 0.82 3.02
CA PHE A 29 12.72 -0.18 2.16
C PHE A 29 13.66 0.43 1.10
N LEU A 30 13.33 1.58 0.53
CA LEU A 30 14.27 2.31 -0.34
C LEU A 30 15.55 2.72 0.41
N THR A 31 15.41 3.13 1.67
CA THR A 31 16.55 3.47 2.52
C THR A 31 17.40 2.24 2.82
N TYR A 32 16.79 1.10 3.13
CA TYR A 32 17.52 -0.16 3.33
C TYR A 32 18.21 -0.64 2.06
N ALA A 33 17.58 -0.51 0.89
CA ALA A 33 18.18 -0.87 -0.40
C ALA A 33 19.45 -0.05 -0.73
N LYS A 34 19.55 1.20 -0.22
CA LYS A 34 20.74 2.04 -0.35
C LYS A 34 21.87 1.60 0.59
N ARG A 35 21.52 1.11 1.80
CA ARG A 35 22.48 0.76 2.85
C ARG A 35 23.02 -0.67 2.73
N ASP A 36 22.16 -1.63 2.39
CA ASP A 36 22.51 -3.05 2.31
C ASP A 36 22.56 -3.49 0.83
N LYS A 37 23.78 -3.55 0.28
CA LYS A 37 24.01 -3.96 -1.11
C LYS A 37 23.71 -5.44 -1.35
N ALA A 38 23.91 -6.30 -0.35
CA ALA A 38 23.70 -7.74 -0.48
C ALA A 38 22.21 -8.09 -0.62
N ARG A 39 21.34 -7.36 0.09
CA ARG A 39 19.88 -7.53 0.03
C ARG A 39 19.17 -6.43 -0.76
N LYS A 40 19.90 -5.66 -1.57
CA LYS A 40 19.33 -4.53 -2.34
C LYS A 40 18.10 -4.92 -3.14
N GLN A 41 18.18 -6.00 -3.92
CA GLN A 41 17.06 -6.42 -4.78
C GLN A 41 15.84 -6.86 -3.95
N TYR A 42 16.06 -7.53 -2.82
CA TYR A 42 15.00 -7.90 -1.89
C TYR A 42 14.26 -6.66 -1.38
N PHE A 43 14.99 -5.63 -0.93
CA PHE A 43 14.38 -4.40 -0.45
C PHE A 43 13.68 -3.61 -1.55
N LEU A 44 14.23 -3.57 -2.77
CA LEU A 44 13.55 -2.96 -3.92
C LEU A 44 12.24 -3.68 -4.25
N ASN A 45 12.22 -5.02 -4.19
CA ASN A 45 10.99 -5.80 -4.41
C ASN A 45 9.94 -5.50 -3.33
N LYS A 46 10.35 -5.37 -2.06
CA LYS A 46 9.46 -4.96 -0.96
C LYS A 46 8.94 -3.54 -1.12
N ALA A 47 9.80 -2.58 -1.50
CA ALA A 47 9.39 -1.22 -1.79
C ALA A 47 8.35 -1.18 -2.93
N ALA A 48 8.55 -1.95 -4.00
CA ALA A 48 7.60 -2.05 -5.10
C ALA A 48 6.25 -2.66 -4.65
N GLN A 49 6.27 -3.66 -3.76
CA GLN A 49 5.07 -4.24 -3.18
C GLN A 49 4.29 -3.21 -2.36
N CYS A 50 4.96 -2.46 -1.48
CA CYS A 50 4.33 -1.39 -0.69
C CYS A 50 3.67 -0.33 -1.58
N ARG A 51 4.33 0.07 -2.68
CA ARG A 51 3.76 1.02 -3.64
C ARG A 51 2.49 0.49 -4.30
N ARG A 52 2.43 -0.80 -4.66
CA ARG A 52 1.22 -1.42 -5.22
C ARG A 52 0.08 -1.41 -4.21
N GLN A 53 0.34 -1.82 -2.97
CA GLN A 53 -0.66 -1.83 -1.89
C GLN A 53 -1.24 -0.43 -1.62
N ALA A 54 -0.39 0.60 -1.61
CA ALA A 54 -0.85 1.98 -1.48
C ALA A 54 -1.75 2.40 -2.66
N ALA A 55 -1.39 2.05 -3.89
CA ALA A 55 -2.20 2.38 -5.08
C ALA A 55 -3.55 1.64 -5.11
N ASP A 56 -3.57 0.37 -4.65
CA ASP A 56 -4.81 -0.41 -4.53
C ASP A 56 -5.75 0.24 -3.50
N LEU A 57 -5.22 0.70 -2.35
CA LEU A 57 -6.00 1.43 -1.35
C LEU A 57 -6.52 2.77 -1.86
N VAL A 58 -5.72 3.54 -2.62
CA VAL A 58 -6.19 4.77 -3.28
C VAL A 58 -7.39 4.46 -4.19
N SER A 59 -7.29 3.39 -4.97
CA SER A 59 -8.36 2.97 -5.88
C SER A 59 -9.61 2.56 -5.12
N LEU A 60 -9.48 1.79 -4.03
CA LEU A 60 -10.59 1.39 -3.17
C LEU A 60 -11.27 2.59 -2.51
N ILE A 61 -10.50 3.54 -1.97
CA ILE A 61 -11.04 4.76 -1.35
C ILE A 61 -11.80 5.59 -2.39
N ARG A 62 -11.28 5.70 -3.62
CA ARG A 62 -11.95 6.41 -4.72
C ARG A 62 -13.26 5.75 -5.08
N LEU A 63 -13.29 4.43 -5.24
CA LEU A 63 -14.50 3.69 -5.57
C LEU A 63 -15.56 3.79 -4.47
N ALA A 64 -15.16 3.69 -3.20
CA ALA A 64 -16.09 3.84 -2.08
C ALA A 64 -16.73 5.24 -2.01
N ARG A 65 -15.98 6.30 -2.36
CA ARG A 65 -16.51 7.68 -2.40
C ARG A 65 -17.51 7.95 -3.52
N VAL A 66 -17.54 7.13 -4.58
CA VAL A 66 -18.49 7.29 -5.69
C VAL A 66 -19.84 6.64 -5.39
N ILE A 67 -19.87 5.69 -4.44
CA ILE A 67 -21.08 4.94 -4.05
C ILE A 67 -21.89 5.67 -2.96
N HIS A 68 -21.28 6.63 -2.27
CA HIS A 68 -21.91 7.49 -1.26
C HIS A 68 -22.25 8.86 -1.86
#